data_AF-A0A955CUI3-F1
#
_entry.id   AF-A0A955CUI3-F1
#
_cell.length_a   1.000
_cell.length_b   1.000
_cell.length_c   1.000
_cell.angle_alpha   90.00
_cell.angle_beta   90.00
_cell.angle_gamma   90.00
#
_symmetry.space_group_name_H-M   'P 1'
#
loop_
_entity.id
_entity.type
_entity.pdbx_description
1 polymer ?
#
loop_
_entity_poly.entity_id
_entity_poly.type
_entity_poly.pdbx_seq_one_letter_code
_entity_poly.pdbx_strand_id
1 'polypeptide(L)'
;MTAKHQWNPVVRRVAANYLCIQGVSGMLWWVLLLASPSSRHWFLPEQFAQDWIIPIAVADISLFAIGSCVAATICVRSSKLAGLACASVAGIASYAFLLILGASLYTNEGWLGTVLMVLSLCMSIACTILVSSERAISKLFRVSQVRADHQILARTLLQSALFWLTLLVLLPAGLHALERNARIPTFQTPPLLRVASVFIFIMGGSLGLMSGYIMARIGKGTPIPLESARLLVIEGPYKHVRNPMAIGGLTQGAAVALWLGSPVATIYVLLGGIVWNFFLRPLEEHDLQCRFSTEYQAYKKHVRCWIPIVPGYECSSKQITT
;
A
#
# COMPACT_ATOMS: atom_id res chain seq x y z
N MET A 1 4.31 -37.25 -0.20
CA MET A 1 5.41 -36.44 -0.79
C MET A 1 5.15 -34.97 -0.45
N THR A 2 5.84 -34.47 0.57
CA THR A 2 5.74 -33.09 1.04
C THR A 2 6.33 -32.16 -0.01
N ALA A 3 5.49 -31.35 -0.65
CA ALA A 3 5.94 -30.33 -1.59
C ALA A 3 7.03 -29.49 -0.90
N LYS A 4 8.26 -29.55 -1.41
CA LYS A 4 9.36 -28.71 -0.96
C LYS A 4 8.87 -27.26 -1.01
N HIS A 5 8.74 -26.68 0.17
CA HIS A 5 8.28 -25.32 0.45
C HIS A 5 9.14 -24.32 -0.38
N GLN A 6 8.67 -23.95 -1.58
CA GLN A 6 9.31 -22.92 -2.37
C GLN A 6 8.97 -21.57 -1.73
N TRP A 7 9.98 -20.97 -1.11
CA TRP A 7 9.98 -19.60 -0.60
C TRP A 7 9.50 -18.63 -1.68
N ASN A 8 8.58 -17.73 -1.34
CA ASN A 8 7.92 -16.83 -2.28
C ASN A 8 8.91 -15.75 -2.77
N PRO A 9 9.42 -15.84 -4.01
CA PRO A 9 10.41 -14.89 -4.53
C PRO A 9 9.80 -13.49 -4.74
N VAL A 10 8.47 -13.36 -4.80
CA VAL A 10 7.78 -12.09 -5.01
C VAL A 10 7.81 -11.24 -3.74
N VAL A 11 7.51 -11.83 -2.57
CA VAL A 11 7.57 -11.12 -1.27
C VAL A 11 8.96 -10.50 -1.07
N ARG A 12 10.01 -11.29 -1.33
CA ARG A 12 11.40 -10.86 -1.20
C ARG A 12 11.77 -9.77 -2.20
N ARG A 13 11.28 -9.83 -3.44
CA ARG A 13 11.51 -8.77 -4.43
C ARG A 13 10.77 -7.48 -4.08
N VAL A 14 9.55 -7.57 -3.57
CA VAL A 14 8.79 -6.39 -3.13
C VAL A 14 9.52 -5.69 -1.98
N ALA A 15 9.93 -6.44 -0.95
CA ALA A 15 10.70 -5.89 0.16
C ALA A 15 12.06 -5.33 -0.31
N ALA A 16 12.77 -6.03 -1.18
CA ALA A 16 14.05 -5.56 -1.71
C ALA A 16 13.92 -4.28 -2.54
N ASN A 17 12.89 -4.19 -3.40
CA ASN A 17 12.65 -2.99 -4.20
C ASN A 17 12.38 -1.78 -3.31
N TYR A 18 11.56 -1.95 -2.28
CA TYR A 18 11.33 -0.91 -1.29
C TYR A 18 12.60 -0.46 -0.59
N LEU A 19 13.36 -1.41 -0.02
CA LEU A 19 14.59 -1.10 0.71
C LEU A 19 15.63 -0.44 -0.18
N CYS A 20 15.68 -0.81 -1.46
CA CYS A 20 16.53 -0.15 -2.45
C CYS A 20 16.08 1.30 -2.68
N ILE A 21 14.79 1.54 -2.92
CA ILE A 21 14.23 2.89 -3.09
C ILE A 21 14.46 3.73 -1.83
N GLN A 22 14.24 3.16 -0.64
CA GLN A 22 14.48 3.81 0.64
C GLN A 22 15.95 4.23 0.79
N GLY A 23 16.89 3.32 0.51
CA GLY A 23 18.31 3.60 0.61
C GLY A 23 18.75 4.70 -0.36
N VAL A 24 18.37 4.60 -1.63
CA VAL A 24 18.67 5.63 -2.65
C VAL A 24 18.02 6.96 -2.30
N SER A 25 16.77 6.96 -1.85
CA SER A 25 16.06 8.19 -1.45
C SER A 25 16.72 8.84 -0.24
N GLY A 26 17.17 8.06 0.75
CA GLY A 26 17.92 8.55 1.90
C GLY A 26 19.24 9.21 1.50
N MET A 27 19.99 8.60 0.57
CA MET A 27 21.21 9.22 0.02
C MET A 27 20.92 10.53 -0.70
N LEU A 28 19.92 10.55 -1.58
CA LEU A 28 19.53 11.76 -2.32
C LEU A 28 19.04 12.86 -1.39
N TRP A 29 18.32 12.51 -0.32
CA TRP A 29 17.86 13.45 0.70
C TRP A 29 19.03 14.10 1.43
N TRP A 30 20.06 13.34 1.83
CA TRP A 30 21.26 13.93 2.42
C TRP A 30 22.07 14.79 1.46
N VAL A 31 22.18 14.37 0.19
CA VAL A 31 22.80 15.22 -0.85
C VAL A 31 22.06 16.55 -0.96
N LEU A 32 20.72 16.54 -0.95
CA LEU A 32 19.91 17.76 -0.96
C LEU A 32 20.18 18.63 0.27
N LEU A 33 20.16 18.06 1.48
CA LEU A 33 20.38 18.83 2.71
C LEU A 33 21.79 19.43 2.80
N LEU A 34 22.80 18.73 2.30
CA LEU A 34 24.17 19.22 2.29
C LEU A 34 24.40 20.28 1.21
N ALA A 35 23.87 20.06 0.00
CA ALA A 35 24.02 20.98 -1.13
C ALA A 35 23.17 22.26 -1.01
N SER A 36 22.00 22.18 -0.36
CA SER A 36 21.07 23.28 -0.19
C SER A 36 20.78 23.55 1.28
N PRO A 37 21.55 24.45 1.93
CA PRO A 37 21.30 24.86 3.31
C PRO A 37 19.89 25.42 3.52
N SER A 38 19.36 26.12 2.52
CA SER A 38 18.01 26.71 2.55
C SER A 38 16.90 25.67 2.68
N SER A 39 17.11 24.40 2.33
CA SER A 39 16.08 23.36 2.54
C SER A 39 16.04 22.80 3.96
N ARG A 40 17.06 23.01 4.79
CA ARG A 40 17.23 22.33 6.09
C ARG A 40 16.09 22.62 7.07
N HIS A 41 15.64 23.88 7.16
CA HIS A 41 14.60 24.32 8.09
C HIS A 41 13.25 23.60 7.91
N TRP A 42 12.97 23.07 6.71
CA TRP A 42 11.77 22.26 6.49
C TRP A 42 11.86 20.88 7.17
N PHE A 43 13.05 20.30 7.22
CA PHE A 43 13.25 18.88 7.59
C PHE A 43 13.92 18.67 8.94
N LEU A 44 14.73 19.62 9.40
CA LEU A 44 15.53 19.54 10.62
C LEU A 44 15.35 20.85 11.41
N PRO A 45 15.25 20.79 12.75
CA PRO A 45 15.31 21.99 13.59
C PRO A 45 16.62 22.75 13.40
N GLU A 46 16.59 24.09 13.48
CA GLU A 46 17.75 24.92 13.12
C GLU A 46 19.00 24.63 13.98
N GLN A 47 18.85 24.58 15.31
CA GLN A 47 19.96 24.26 16.22
C GLN A 47 20.53 22.86 15.95
N PHE A 48 19.65 21.90 15.66
CA PHE A 48 20.04 20.52 15.36
C PHE A 48 20.83 20.44 14.04
N ALA A 49 20.44 21.22 13.04
CA ALA A 49 21.11 21.31 11.76
C ALA A 49 22.45 22.07 11.80
N GLN A 50 22.68 22.92 12.80
CA GLN A 50 23.96 23.62 12.96
C GLN A 50 25.00 22.73 13.65
N ASP A 51 24.62 22.06 14.73
CA ASP A 51 25.58 21.34 15.58
C ASP A 51 25.80 19.87 15.18
N TRP A 52 24.76 19.21 14.66
CA TRP A 52 24.74 17.75 14.53
C TRP A 52 24.61 17.23 13.09
N ILE A 53 24.56 18.11 12.08
CA ILE A 53 24.27 17.71 10.71
C ILE A 53 25.27 16.71 10.13
N ILE A 54 26.57 16.89 10.36
CA ILE A 54 27.59 15.98 9.82
C ILE A 54 27.58 14.63 10.56
N PRO A 55 27.65 14.54 11.90
CA PRO A 55 27.57 13.27 12.60
C PRO A 55 26.31 12.45 12.24
N ILE A 56 25.15 13.13 12.16
CA ILE A 56 23.89 12.48 11.78
C ILE A 56 23.95 12.02 10.32
N ALA A 57 24.43 12.85 9.40
CA ALA A 57 24.58 12.46 8.00
C ALA A 57 25.47 11.22 7.86
N VAL A 58 26.60 11.16 8.56
CA VAL A 58 27.48 9.99 8.53
C VAL A 58 26.77 8.75 9.06
N ALA A 59 26.10 8.84 10.20
CA ALA A 59 25.36 7.73 10.78
C ALA A 59 24.22 7.25 9.88
N ASP A 60 23.42 8.18 9.34
CA ASP A 60 22.25 7.86 8.55
C ASP A 60 22.62 7.37 7.14
N ILE A 61 23.63 7.96 6.49
CA ILE A 61 24.15 7.44 5.21
C ILE A 61 24.71 6.03 5.40
N SER A 62 25.51 5.79 6.44
CA SER A 62 26.17 4.50 6.64
C SER A 62 25.22 3.40 7.14
N LEU A 63 24.43 3.67 8.17
CA LEU A 63 23.59 2.67 8.81
C LEU A 63 22.22 2.56 8.14
N PHE A 64 21.58 3.69 7.83
CA PHE A 64 20.22 3.67 7.29
C PHE A 64 20.22 3.55 5.76
N ALA A 65 20.89 4.43 5.03
CA ALA A 65 20.81 4.47 3.58
C ALA A 65 21.56 3.30 2.92
N ILE A 66 22.86 3.15 3.22
CA ILE A 66 23.66 2.00 2.76
C ILE A 66 23.11 0.70 3.36
N GLY A 67 22.77 0.69 4.66
CA GLY A 67 22.18 -0.49 5.30
C GLY A 67 20.88 -0.94 4.62
N SER A 68 20.04 -0.03 4.14
CA SER A 68 18.84 -0.36 3.36
C SER A 68 19.17 -1.00 2.01
N CYS A 69 20.17 -0.49 1.28
CA CYS A 69 20.64 -1.10 0.02
C CYS A 69 21.27 -2.49 0.24
N VAL A 70 22.02 -2.66 1.34
CA VAL A 70 22.58 -3.96 1.73
C VAL A 70 21.46 -4.93 2.09
N ALA A 71 20.48 -4.49 2.89
CA ALA A 71 19.32 -5.29 3.25
C ALA A 71 18.51 -5.70 2.01
N ALA A 72 18.32 -4.80 1.02
CA ALA A 72 17.70 -5.13 -0.25
C ALA A 72 18.44 -6.27 -0.99
N THR A 73 19.76 -6.20 -1.01
CA THR A 73 20.61 -7.24 -1.64
C THR A 73 20.50 -8.57 -0.89
N ILE A 74 20.51 -8.55 0.45
CA ILE A 74 20.32 -9.74 1.29
C ILE A 74 18.93 -10.33 1.04
N CYS A 75 17.88 -9.50 0.96
CA CYS A 75 16.52 -9.94 0.64
C CYS A 75 16.48 -10.68 -0.70
N VAL A 76 17.26 -10.32 -1.72
CA VAL A 76 17.31 -11.03 -3.01
C VAL A 76 18.21 -12.27 -2.97
N ARG A 77 19.30 -12.27 -2.19
CA ARG A 77 20.31 -13.34 -2.19
C ARG A 77 20.08 -14.44 -1.15
N SER A 78 19.58 -14.12 0.03
CA SER A 78 19.48 -15.06 1.16
C SER A 78 18.11 -15.01 1.82
N SER A 79 17.41 -16.15 1.84
CA SER A 79 16.12 -16.28 2.50
C SER A 79 16.22 -16.32 4.03
N LYS A 80 17.30 -16.87 4.58
CA LYS A 80 17.50 -17.01 6.03
C LYS A 80 17.75 -15.68 6.72
N LEU A 81 18.49 -14.79 6.07
CA LEU A 81 18.91 -13.50 6.64
C LEU A 81 17.98 -12.35 6.26
N ALA A 82 17.05 -12.54 5.31
CA ALA A 82 16.17 -11.47 4.83
C ALA A 82 15.32 -10.85 5.95
N GLY A 83 14.72 -11.68 6.82
CA GLY A 83 13.90 -11.18 7.94
C GLY A 83 14.73 -10.36 8.93
N LEU A 84 15.92 -10.86 9.28
CA LEU A 84 16.86 -10.14 10.16
C LEU A 84 17.31 -8.83 9.52
N ALA A 85 17.64 -8.81 8.23
CA ALA A 85 18.07 -7.61 7.52
C ALA A 85 16.97 -6.53 7.48
N CYS A 86 15.72 -6.91 7.19
CA CYS A 86 14.58 -5.99 7.28
C CYS A 86 14.40 -5.46 8.71
N ALA A 87 14.47 -6.34 9.71
CA ALA A 87 14.32 -5.96 11.11
C ALA A 87 15.43 -5.00 11.57
N SER A 88 16.67 -5.21 11.14
CA SER A 88 17.78 -4.31 11.42
C SER A 88 17.53 -2.92 10.84
N VAL A 89 17.08 -2.82 9.59
CA VAL A 89 16.74 -1.52 8.97
C VAL A 89 15.59 -0.85 9.71
N ALA A 90 14.55 -1.60 10.08
CA ALA A 90 13.44 -1.06 10.86
C ALA A 90 13.88 -0.57 12.26
N GLY A 91 14.80 -1.27 12.91
CA GLY A 91 15.40 -0.83 14.17
C GLY A 91 16.21 0.47 14.02
N ILE A 92 17.03 0.58 12.98
CA ILE A 92 17.79 1.79 12.66
C ILE A 92 16.83 2.97 12.37
N ALA A 93 15.81 2.74 11.55
CA ALA A 93 14.77 3.72 11.26
C ALA A 93 14.00 4.16 12.52
N SER A 94 13.78 3.24 13.47
CA SER A 94 13.10 3.54 14.73
C SER A 94 13.92 4.51 15.58
N TYR A 95 15.25 4.30 15.65
CA TYR A 95 16.15 5.20 16.34
C TYR A 95 16.16 6.60 15.70
N ALA A 96 16.34 6.68 14.37
CA ALA A 96 16.31 7.93 13.64
C ALA A 96 14.97 8.68 13.83
N PHE A 97 13.84 7.96 13.81
CA PHE A 97 12.52 8.51 14.09
C PHE A 97 12.42 9.09 15.49
N LEU A 98 12.84 8.37 16.52
CA LEU A 98 12.76 8.86 17.91
C LEU A 98 13.61 10.10 18.12
N LEU A 99 14.80 10.17 17.51
CA LEU A 99 15.64 11.36 17.56
C LEU A 99 14.95 12.57 16.94
N ILE A 100 14.48 12.45 15.70
CA ILE A 100 13.89 13.60 15.01
C ILE A 100 12.54 14.00 15.58
N LEU A 101 11.75 13.03 16.08
CA LEU A 101 10.51 13.30 16.79
C LEU A 101 10.78 14.07 18.09
N GLY A 102 11.74 13.62 18.89
CA GLY A 102 12.12 14.30 20.13
C GLY A 102 12.60 15.73 19.86
N ALA A 103 13.44 15.91 18.84
CA ALA A 103 13.88 17.23 18.42
C ALA A 103 12.71 18.11 17.95
N SER A 104 11.81 17.57 17.11
CA SER A 104 10.63 18.31 16.62
C SER A 104 9.66 18.69 17.73
N LEU A 105 9.46 17.81 18.71
CA LEU A 105 8.62 18.10 19.88
C LEU A 105 9.23 19.17 20.78
N TYR A 106 10.56 19.20 20.90
CA TYR A 106 11.27 20.16 21.74
C TYR A 106 11.32 21.55 21.10
N THR A 107 11.60 21.64 19.80
CA THR A 107 11.78 22.92 19.09
C THR A 107 10.54 23.41 18.37
N ASN A 108 9.53 22.55 18.19
CA ASN A 108 8.37 22.78 17.34
C ASN A 108 8.70 23.06 15.85
N GLU A 109 9.83 22.54 15.37
CA GLU A 109 10.33 22.69 13.99
C GLU A 109 10.60 21.32 13.36
N GLY A 110 10.90 21.26 12.05
CA GLY A 110 11.35 20.03 11.39
C GLY A 110 10.29 18.93 11.24
N TRP A 111 9.01 19.26 11.41
CA TRP A 111 7.89 18.30 11.34
C TRP A 111 7.83 17.50 10.03
N LEU A 112 8.26 18.07 8.90
CA LEU A 112 8.26 17.35 7.62
C LEU A 112 9.24 16.17 7.63
N GLY A 113 10.42 16.33 8.24
CA GLY A 113 11.38 15.23 8.42
C GLY A 113 10.80 14.11 9.27
N THR A 114 10.12 14.47 10.36
CA THR A 114 9.43 13.51 11.24
C THR A 114 8.34 12.73 10.51
N VAL A 115 7.50 13.39 9.72
CA VAL A 115 6.46 12.70 8.92
C VAL A 115 7.07 11.73 7.92
N LEU A 116 8.12 12.12 7.21
CA LEU A 116 8.82 11.25 6.26
C LEU A 116 9.44 10.03 6.97
N MET A 117 10.01 10.23 8.16
CA MET A 117 10.56 9.15 8.97
C MET A 117 9.47 8.19 9.48
N VAL A 118 8.29 8.68 9.88
CA VAL A 118 7.15 7.81 10.24
C VAL A 118 6.77 6.92 9.05
N LEU A 119 6.62 7.51 7.85
CA LEU A 119 6.25 6.74 6.65
C LEU A 119 7.29 5.66 6.33
N SER A 120 8.58 6.02 6.37
CA SER A 120 9.72 5.11 6.19
C SER A 120 9.74 3.98 7.23
N LEU A 121 9.49 4.32 8.50
CA LEU A 121 9.45 3.35 9.59
C LEU A 121 8.29 2.38 9.43
N CYS A 122 7.07 2.88 9.19
CA CYS A 122 5.89 2.05 8.97
C CYS A 122 6.10 1.04 7.83
N MET A 123 6.69 1.49 6.72
CA MET A 123 6.97 0.63 5.58
C MET A 123 8.13 -0.34 5.83
N SER A 124 9.15 0.04 6.60
CA SER A 124 10.23 -0.87 7.04
C SER A 124 9.72 -1.96 7.99
N ILE A 125 8.82 -1.62 8.91
CA ILE A 125 8.12 -2.58 9.77
C ILE A 125 7.24 -3.50 8.93
N ALA A 126 6.48 -2.95 7.98
CA ALA A 126 5.66 -3.73 7.07
C ALA A 126 6.52 -4.74 6.28
N CYS A 127 7.67 -4.33 5.74
CA CYS A 127 8.61 -5.23 5.07
C CYS A 127 9.15 -6.32 6.01
N THR A 128 9.44 -5.96 7.26
CA THR A 128 9.89 -6.92 8.29
C THR A 128 8.81 -7.97 8.56
N ILE A 129 7.55 -7.55 8.74
CA ILE A 129 6.42 -8.45 8.93
C ILE A 129 6.20 -9.30 7.67
N LEU A 130 6.21 -8.69 6.48
CA LEU A 130 6.02 -9.39 5.21
C LEU A 130 7.04 -10.51 5.00
N VAL A 131 8.32 -10.24 5.28
CA VAL A 131 9.42 -11.20 5.08
C VAL A 131 9.52 -12.20 6.23
N SER A 132 9.36 -11.77 7.48
CA SER A 132 9.53 -12.63 8.66
C SER A 132 8.31 -13.49 8.94
N SER A 133 7.12 -12.97 8.65
CA SER A 133 5.85 -13.65 8.81
C SER A 133 5.34 -14.28 7.52
N GLU A 134 6.22 -14.57 6.54
CA GLU A 134 5.85 -15.21 5.27
C GLU A 134 5.01 -16.50 5.50
N ARG A 135 5.36 -17.31 6.50
CA ARG A 135 4.60 -18.50 6.92
C ARG A 135 3.23 -18.19 7.54
N ALA A 136 3.08 -17.02 8.16
CA ALA A 136 1.81 -16.57 8.72
C ALA A 136 0.94 -15.90 7.64
N ILE A 137 1.55 -15.21 6.67
CA ILE A 137 0.86 -14.57 5.54
C ILE A 137 0.34 -15.62 4.55
N SER A 138 1.11 -16.66 4.26
CA SER A 138 0.60 -17.81 3.49
C SER A 138 -0.54 -18.54 4.22
N LYS A 139 -0.60 -18.43 5.56
CA LYS A 139 -1.73 -18.89 6.40
C LYS A 139 -2.85 -17.85 6.56
N LEU A 140 -2.63 -16.59 6.18
CA LEU A 140 -3.65 -15.54 6.12
C LEU A 140 -4.50 -15.73 4.86
N PHE A 141 -3.91 -16.16 3.74
CA PHE A 141 -4.64 -16.63 2.55
C PHE A 141 -5.27 -18.00 2.78
N ARG A 142 -6.21 -18.09 3.74
CA ARG A 142 -7.04 -19.28 3.92
C ARG A 142 -8.12 -19.29 2.87
N VAL A 143 -8.22 -20.41 2.16
CA VAL A 143 -9.38 -20.70 1.31
C VAL A 143 -10.62 -20.68 2.20
N SER A 144 -11.63 -19.90 1.80
CA SER A 144 -12.91 -19.81 2.53
C SER A 144 -13.45 -21.22 2.83
N GLN A 145 -13.96 -21.46 4.04
CA GLN A 145 -14.66 -22.70 4.42
C GLN A 145 -16.00 -22.81 3.66
N VAL A 146 -16.53 -24.02 3.44
CA VAL A 146 -17.81 -24.18 2.73
C VAL A 146 -18.90 -23.58 3.61
N ARG A 147 -19.48 -22.44 3.20
CA ARG A 147 -20.57 -21.75 3.90
C ARG A 147 -21.67 -21.40 2.92
N ALA A 148 -22.87 -21.15 3.45
CA ALA A 148 -24.00 -20.70 2.65
C ALA A 148 -23.77 -19.27 2.11
N ASP A 149 -24.23 -19.01 0.89
CA ASP A 149 -23.97 -17.78 0.14
C ASP A 149 -24.35 -16.49 0.90
N HIS A 150 -25.45 -16.52 1.66
CA HIS A 150 -25.90 -15.37 2.46
C HIS A 150 -24.92 -15.00 3.58
N GLN A 151 -24.21 -15.98 4.16
CA GLN A 151 -23.21 -15.72 5.21
C GLN A 151 -21.94 -15.11 4.62
N ILE A 152 -21.55 -15.54 3.42
CA ILE A 152 -20.41 -14.97 2.68
C ILE A 152 -20.73 -13.52 2.27
N LEU A 153 -21.96 -13.28 1.80
CA LEU A 153 -22.42 -11.95 1.43
C LEU A 153 -22.48 -11.01 2.65
N ALA A 154 -23.08 -11.45 3.76
CA ALA A 154 -23.17 -10.64 4.99
C ALA A 154 -21.79 -10.27 5.53
N ARG A 155 -20.84 -11.21 5.53
CA ARG A 155 -19.44 -10.93 5.92
C ARG A 155 -18.75 -9.98 4.96
N THR A 156 -18.92 -10.16 3.65
CA THR A 156 -18.35 -9.27 2.63
C THR A 156 -18.88 -7.84 2.80
N LEU A 157 -20.18 -7.69 3.05
CA LEU A 157 -20.80 -6.39 3.31
C LEU A 157 -20.29 -5.77 4.61
N LEU A 158 -20.24 -6.54 5.72
CA LEU A 158 -19.74 -6.06 7.00
C LEU A 158 -18.27 -5.62 6.89
N GLN A 159 -17.43 -6.46 6.27
CA GLN A 159 -16.01 -6.18 6.05
C GLN A 159 -15.81 -4.95 5.16
N SER A 160 -16.56 -4.84 4.06
CA SER A 160 -16.51 -3.68 3.18
C SER A 160 -16.97 -2.42 3.91
N ALA A 161 -18.02 -2.50 4.74
CA ALA A 161 -18.51 -1.39 5.53
C ALA A 161 -17.48 -0.93 6.58
N LEU A 162 -16.83 -1.85 7.29
CA LEU A 162 -15.76 -1.53 8.23
C LEU A 162 -14.55 -0.91 7.52
N PHE A 163 -14.17 -1.46 6.36
CA PHE A 163 -13.10 -0.93 5.54
C PHE A 163 -13.41 0.49 5.05
N TRP A 164 -14.61 0.73 4.55
CA TRP A 164 -15.08 2.06 4.11
C TRP A 164 -15.17 3.04 5.26
N LEU A 165 -15.74 2.65 6.40
CA LEU A 165 -15.81 3.48 7.59
C LEU A 165 -14.39 3.92 8.00
N THR A 166 -13.44 2.99 8.01
CA THR A 166 -12.07 3.30 8.43
C THR A 166 -11.35 4.18 7.41
N LEU A 167 -11.29 3.76 6.14
CA LEU A 167 -10.45 4.42 5.13
C LEU A 167 -11.10 5.63 4.45
N LEU A 168 -12.43 5.69 4.38
CA LEU A 168 -13.15 6.76 3.69
C LEU A 168 -13.79 7.77 4.66
N VAL A 169 -13.93 7.44 5.94
CA VAL A 169 -14.55 8.34 6.93
C VAL A 169 -13.57 8.69 8.04
N LEU A 170 -13.19 7.72 8.88
CA LEU A 170 -12.39 7.99 10.09
C LEU A 170 -11.01 8.57 9.75
N LEU A 171 -10.30 7.95 8.80
CA LEU A 171 -8.95 8.36 8.45
C LEU A 171 -8.93 9.74 7.75
N PRO A 172 -9.74 10.01 6.70
CA PRO A 172 -9.79 11.34 6.10
C PRO A 172 -10.31 12.43 7.06
N ALA A 173 -11.30 12.13 7.91
CA ALA A 173 -11.78 13.07 8.91
C ALA A 173 -10.71 13.40 9.96
N GLY A 174 -9.96 12.39 10.41
CA GLY A 174 -8.82 12.57 11.30
C GLY A 174 -7.72 13.41 10.66
N LEU A 175 -7.35 13.12 9.41
CA LEU A 175 -6.35 13.92 8.67
C LEU A 175 -6.80 15.37 8.50
N HIS A 176 -8.07 15.60 8.15
CA HIS A 176 -8.61 16.96 8.00
C HIS A 176 -8.68 17.71 9.33
N ALA A 177 -8.98 17.02 10.44
CA ALA A 177 -8.93 17.61 11.77
C ALA A 177 -7.51 18.02 12.17
N LEU A 178 -6.52 17.16 11.90
CA LEU A 178 -5.11 17.46 12.10
C LEU A 178 -4.66 18.63 11.23
N GLU A 179 -5.12 18.68 9.97
CA GLU A 179 -4.82 19.74 9.01
C GLU A 179 -5.31 21.11 9.50
N ARG A 180 -6.54 21.16 10.03
CA ARG A 180 -7.11 22.37 10.65
C ARG A 180 -6.35 22.80 11.90
N ASN A 181 -5.98 21.85 12.75
CA ASN A 181 -5.20 22.14 13.97
C ASN A 181 -3.80 22.66 13.62
N ALA A 182 -3.18 22.10 12.59
CA ALA A 182 -1.87 22.52 12.08
C ALA A 182 -1.92 23.78 11.20
N ARG A 183 -3.11 24.37 10.97
CA ARG A 183 -3.33 25.56 10.13
C ARG A 183 -2.80 25.41 8.70
N ILE A 184 -2.81 24.19 8.17
CA ILE A 184 -2.42 23.94 6.78
C ILE A 184 -3.53 24.52 5.88
N PRO A 185 -3.17 25.30 4.82
CA PRO A 185 -4.16 25.88 3.92
C PRO A 185 -4.98 24.80 3.23
N THR A 186 -6.29 24.77 3.50
CA THR A 186 -7.24 23.94 2.74
C THR A 186 -7.66 24.67 1.47
N PHE A 187 -8.03 23.92 0.43
CA PHE A 187 -8.56 24.52 -0.79
C PHE A 187 -10.08 24.61 -0.71
N GLN A 188 -10.64 25.73 -1.17
CA GLN A 188 -12.08 25.87 -1.27
C GLN A 188 -12.58 25.07 -2.45
N THR A 189 -13.33 24.00 -2.20
CA THR A 189 -13.99 23.24 -3.26
C THR A 189 -15.23 24.00 -3.74
N PRO A 190 -15.28 24.45 -5.01
CA PRO A 190 -16.45 25.09 -5.60
C PRO A 190 -17.71 24.21 -5.50
N PRO A 191 -18.92 24.79 -5.43
CA PRO A 191 -20.16 24.02 -5.30
C PRO A 191 -20.33 22.94 -6.38
N LEU A 192 -19.97 23.24 -7.62
CA LEU A 192 -20.00 22.27 -8.73
C LEU A 192 -19.09 21.07 -8.48
N LEU A 193 -17.86 21.30 -7.98
CA LEU A 193 -16.91 20.23 -7.69
C LEU A 193 -17.33 19.41 -6.46
N ARG A 194 -18.04 20.01 -5.50
CA ARG A 194 -18.65 19.25 -4.38
C ARG A 194 -19.78 18.35 -4.85
N VAL A 195 -20.64 18.83 -5.74
CA VAL A 195 -21.69 18.00 -6.34
C VAL A 195 -21.05 16.86 -7.16
N ALA A 196 -20.05 17.18 -7.97
CA ALA A 196 -19.30 16.19 -8.74
C ALA A 196 -18.64 15.13 -7.84
N SER A 197 -18.06 15.52 -6.70
CA SER A 197 -17.43 14.54 -5.80
C SER A 197 -18.44 13.56 -5.20
N VAL A 198 -19.67 13.98 -4.91
CA VAL A 198 -20.75 13.06 -4.49
C VAL A 198 -21.06 12.05 -5.61
N PHE A 199 -21.20 12.51 -6.85
CA PHE A 199 -21.42 11.61 -7.98
C PHE A 199 -20.27 10.62 -8.18
N ILE A 200 -19.02 11.09 -8.13
CA ILE A 200 -17.82 10.26 -8.25
C ILE A 200 -17.76 9.23 -7.11
N PHE A 201 -18.11 9.62 -5.88
CA PHE A 201 -18.16 8.72 -4.73
C PHE A 201 -19.19 7.60 -4.95
N ILE A 202 -20.39 7.94 -5.42
CA ILE A 202 -21.45 6.95 -5.72
C ILE A 202 -21.00 6.01 -6.84
N MET A 203 -20.39 6.54 -7.90
CA MET A 203 -19.86 5.70 -9.00
C MET A 203 -18.79 4.72 -8.51
N GLY A 204 -17.80 5.20 -7.76
CA GLY A 204 -16.75 4.35 -7.18
C GLY A 204 -17.32 3.31 -6.21
N GLY A 205 -18.28 3.70 -5.37
CA GLY A 205 -18.98 2.80 -4.46
C GLY A 205 -19.80 1.73 -5.18
N SER A 206 -20.51 2.11 -6.25
CA SER A 206 -21.28 1.17 -7.08
C SER A 206 -20.37 0.12 -7.73
N LEU A 207 -19.20 0.54 -8.23
CA LEU A 207 -18.19 -0.37 -8.79
C LEU A 207 -17.65 -1.33 -7.72
N GLY A 208 -17.35 -0.81 -6.53
CA GLY A 208 -16.89 -1.62 -5.39
C GLY A 208 -17.92 -2.65 -4.94
N LEU A 209 -19.18 -2.24 -4.75
CA LEU A 209 -20.29 -3.12 -4.36
C LEU A 209 -20.59 -4.18 -5.42
N MET A 210 -20.65 -3.79 -6.69
CA MET A 210 -20.87 -4.73 -7.80
C MET A 210 -19.73 -5.77 -7.88
N SER A 211 -18.49 -5.31 -7.74
CA SER A 211 -17.32 -6.19 -7.72
C SER A 211 -17.33 -7.13 -6.52
N GLY A 212 -17.76 -6.64 -5.35
CA GLY A 212 -17.90 -7.44 -4.11
C GLY A 212 -18.99 -8.49 -4.23
N TYR A 213 -20.14 -8.11 -4.78
CA TYR A 213 -21.25 -9.01 -5.04
C TYR A 213 -20.85 -10.15 -5.99
N ILE A 214 -20.20 -9.83 -7.11
CA ILE A 214 -19.75 -10.83 -8.08
C ILE A 214 -18.68 -11.73 -7.46
N MET A 215 -17.75 -11.18 -6.68
CA MET A 215 -16.74 -11.97 -5.97
C MET A 215 -17.37 -12.95 -4.98
N ALA A 216 -18.37 -12.50 -4.21
CA ALA A 216 -19.09 -13.35 -3.26
C ALA A 216 -19.90 -14.45 -3.97
N ARG A 217 -20.59 -14.11 -5.05
CA ARG A 217 -21.48 -15.03 -5.80
C ARG A 217 -20.73 -16.05 -6.63
N ILE A 218 -19.76 -15.59 -7.42
CA ILE A 218 -19.04 -16.42 -8.40
C ILE A 218 -17.76 -16.98 -7.78
N GLY A 219 -17.02 -16.13 -7.09
CA GLY A 219 -15.75 -16.50 -6.45
C GLY A 219 -15.91 -17.41 -5.23
N LYS A 220 -17.11 -17.49 -4.62
CA LYS A 220 -17.39 -18.25 -3.38
C LYS A 220 -16.41 -17.94 -2.24
N GLY A 221 -16.01 -16.68 -2.13
CA GLY A 221 -15.16 -16.12 -1.06
C GLY A 221 -15.27 -14.60 -1.02
N THR A 222 -14.53 -13.96 -0.12
CA THR A 222 -14.54 -12.50 0.06
C THR A 222 -13.30 -11.86 -0.59
N PRO A 223 -13.33 -10.55 -0.85
CA PRO A 223 -12.17 -9.83 -1.41
C PRO A 223 -11.01 -9.65 -0.41
N ILE A 224 -11.17 -10.04 0.85
CA ILE A 224 -10.12 -9.91 1.85
C ILE A 224 -9.25 -11.18 1.86
N PRO A 225 -7.91 -11.06 1.98
CA PRO A 225 -6.99 -12.20 2.04
C PRO A 225 -7.43 -13.33 2.98
N LEU A 226 -8.09 -12.99 4.10
CA LEU A 226 -8.55 -13.93 5.13
C LEU A 226 -9.63 -14.93 4.68
N GLU A 227 -10.40 -14.65 3.62
CA GLU A 227 -11.44 -15.56 3.08
C GLU A 227 -11.43 -15.57 1.53
N SER A 228 -10.24 -15.67 0.93
CA SER A 228 -10.03 -15.54 -0.52
C SER A 228 -10.95 -16.41 -1.40
N ALA A 229 -11.37 -15.84 -2.54
CA ALA A 229 -12.26 -16.48 -3.52
C ALA A 229 -11.70 -17.77 -4.11
N ARG A 230 -12.48 -18.85 -4.09
CA ARG A 230 -12.13 -20.21 -4.56
C ARG A 230 -12.03 -20.33 -6.08
N LEU A 231 -12.75 -19.50 -6.82
CA LEU A 231 -12.79 -19.50 -8.28
C LEU A 231 -12.23 -18.18 -8.83
N LEU A 232 -11.59 -18.25 -9.98
CA LEU A 232 -11.12 -17.06 -10.68
C LEU A 232 -12.33 -16.31 -11.25
N VAL A 233 -12.57 -15.10 -10.76
CA VAL A 233 -13.69 -14.28 -11.18
C VAL A 233 -13.27 -13.42 -12.38
N ILE A 234 -13.84 -13.73 -13.54
CA ILE A 234 -13.60 -13.01 -14.81
C ILE A 234 -14.88 -12.39 -15.40
N GLU A 235 -15.94 -12.31 -14.59
CA GLU A 235 -17.25 -11.79 -15.01
C GLU A 235 -17.54 -10.37 -14.48
N GLY A 236 -18.56 -9.73 -15.05
CA GLY A 236 -18.97 -8.36 -14.72
C GLY A 236 -17.81 -7.36 -14.84
N PRO A 237 -17.50 -6.52 -13.85
CA PRO A 237 -16.38 -5.57 -13.93
C PRO A 237 -15.02 -6.23 -14.16
N TYR A 238 -14.83 -7.48 -13.70
CA TYR A 238 -13.57 -8.21 -13.86
C TYR A 238 -13.28 -8.60 -15.30
N LYS A 239 -14.26 -8.59 -16.21
CA LYS A 239 -14.01 -8.80 -17.65
C LYS A 239 -13.33 -7.61 -18.32
N HIS A 240 -13.45 -6.43 -17.73
CA HIS A 240 -12.91 -5.19 -18.28
C HIS A 240 -11.59 -4.79 -17.61
N VAL A 241 -11.43 -5.04 -16.31
CA VAL A 241 -10.27 -4.63 -15.54
C VAL A 241 -9.97 -5.62 -14.42
N ARG A 242 -8.70 -5.85 -14.10
CA ARG A 242 -8.34 -6.91 -13.12
C ARG A 242 -8.60 -6.53 -11.67
N ASN A 243 -8.57 -5.24 -11.33
CA ASN A 243 -8.85 -4.80 -9.97
C ASN A 243 -9.85 -3.64 -9.90
N PRO A 244 -11.13 -3.91 -10.23
CA PRO A 244 -12.19 -2.91 -10.19
C PRO A 244 -12.45 -2.40 -8.76
N MET A 245 -12.18 -3.20 -7.73
CA MET A 245 -12.30 -2.78 -6.33
C MET A 245 -11.26 -1.74 -5.93
N ALA A 246 -10.00 -1.93 -6.31
CA ALA A 246 -8.95 -0.94 -6.05
C ALA A 246 -9.26 0.38 -6.76
N ILE A 247 -9.75 0.33 -7.99
CA ILE A 247 -10.23 1.51 -8.72
C ILE A 247 -11.38 2.19 -7.98
N GLY A 248 -12.39 1.43 -7.56
CA GLY A 248 -13.54 1.95 -6.81
C GLY A 248 -13.10 2.64 -5.51
N GLY A 249 -12.26 1.98 -4.71
CA GLY A 249 -11.76 2.51 -3.44
C GLY A 249 -10.91 3.77 -3.60
N LEU A 250 -9.98 3.80 -4.56
CA LEU A 250 -9.18 5.01 -4.84
C LEU A 250 -10.03 6.16 -5.36
N THR A 251 -11.04 5.85 -6.20
CA THR A 251 -11.99 6.84 -6.72
C THR A 251 -12.83 7.44 -5.59
N GLN A 252 -13.33 6.61 -4.66
CA GLN A 252 -14.04 7.08 -3.48
C GLN A 252 -13.14 7.91 -2.57
N GLY A 253 -11.91 7.48 -2.33
CA GLY A 253 -10.94 8.24 -1.54
C GLY A 253 -10.67 9.62 -2.14
N ALA A 254 -10.45 9.69 -3.46
CA ALA A 254 -10.24 10.95 -4.17
C ALA A 254 -11.47 11.87 -4.09
N ALA A 255 -12.68 11.31 -4.19
CA ALA A 255 -13.92 12.06 -4.01
C ALA A 255 -14.06 12.63 -2.58
N VAL A 256 -13.71 11.86 -1.55
CA VAL A 256 -13.71 12.33 -0.16
C VAL A 256 -12.70 13.45 0.04
N ALA A 257 -11.47 13.30 -0.48
CA ALA A 257 -10.45 14.33 -0.39
C ALA A 257 -10.90 15.64 -1.08
N LEU A 258 -11.53 15.53 -2.25
CA LEU A 258 -12.09 16.66 -2.99
C LEU A 258 -13.27 17.31 -2.23
N TRP A 259 -14.15 16.52 -1.64
CA TRP A 259 -15.26 17.02 -0.82
C TRP A 259 -14.77 17.81 0.40
N LEU A 260 -13.75 17.29 1.10
CA LEU A 260 -13.18 17.93 2.28
C LEU A 260 -12.34 19.16 1.96
N GLY A 261 -11.83 19.27 0.73
CA GLY A 261 -10.90 20.33 0.36
C GLY A 261 -9.52 20.15 1.00
N SER A 262 -9.12 18.90 1.25
CA SER A 262 -7.97 18.55 2.09
C SER A 262 -6.77 18.08 1.26
N PRO A 263 -5.71 18.91 1.11
CA PRO A 263 -4.43 18.51 0.53
C PRO A 263 -3.85 17.25 1.17
N VAL A 264 -3.89 17.15 2.50
CA VAL A 264 -3.36 15.98 3.24
C VAL A 264 -4.11 14.70 2.87
N ALA A 265 -5.45 14.76 2.79
CA ALA A 265 -6.25 13.62 2.35
C ALA A 265 -5.97 13.24 0.88
N THR A 266 -5.72 14.22 0.00
CA THR A 266 -5.33 13.97 -1.40
C THR A 266 -4.00 13.21 -1.46
N ILE A 267 -2.98 13.66 -0.72
CA ILE A 267 -1.67 13.00 -0.66
C ILE A 267 -1.83 11.57 -0.11
N TYR A 268 -2.63 11.39 0.94
CA TYR A 268 -2.94 10.07 1.50
C TYR A 268 -3.49 9.08 0.44
N VAL A 269 -4.46 9.50 -0.38
CA VAL A 269 -5.06 8.64 -1.41
C VAL A 269 -4.03 8.29 -2.50
N LEU A 270 -3.23 9.27 -2.94
CA LEU A 270 -2.19 9.05 -3.93
C LEU A 270 -1.12 8.07 -3.43
N LEU A 271 -0.64 8.27 -2.20
CA LEU A 271 0.31 7.36 -1.55
C LEU A 271 -0.30 5.96 -1.38
N GLY A 272 -1.57 5.87 -0.98
CA GLY A 272 -2.30 4.60 -0.88
C GLY A 272 -2.34 3.85 -2.22
N GLY A 273 -2.57 4.55 -3.33
CA GLY A 273 -2.55 3.95 -4.68
C GLY A 273 -1.17 3.46 -5.09
N ILE A 274 -0.12 4.22 -4.79
CA ILE A 274 1.29 3.84 -5.04
C ILE A 274 1.64 2.59 -4.22
N VAL A 275 1.38 2.62 -2.91
CA VAL A 275 1.64 1.49 -2.00
C VAL A 275 0.88 0.26 -2.49
N TRP A 276 -0.40 0.40 -2.82
CA TRP A 276 -1.18 -0.72 -3.32
C TRP A 276 -0.60 -1.30 -4.62
N ASN A 277 -0.25 -0.45 -5.60
CA ASN A 277 0.27 -0.90 -6.90
C ASN A 277 1.62 -1.61 -6.82
N PHE A 278 2.52 -1.16 -5.95
CA PHE A 278 3.89 -1.70 -5.87
C PHE A 278 4.06 -2.79 -4.81
N PHE A 279 3.20 -2.83 -3.79
CA PHE A 279 3.34 -3.77 -2.67
C PHE A 279 2.23 -4.81 -2.63
N LEU A 280 0.98 -4.38 -2.67
CA LEU A 280 -0.16 -5.29 -2.49
C LEU A 280 -0.45 -6.04 -3.78
N ARG A 281 -0.53 -5.33 -4.91
CA ARG A 281 -0.82 -5.92 -6.21
C ARG A 281 0.14 -7.07 -6.58
N PRO A 282 1.48 -6.97 -6.47
CA PRO A 282 2.35 -8.11 -6.81
C PRO A 282 2.10 -9.34 -5.95
N LEU A 283 1.75 -9.15 -4.68
CA LEU A 283 1.41 -10.24 -3.77
C LEU A 283 0.09 -10.90 -4.17
N GLU A 284 -0.94 -10.09 -4.44
CA GLU A 284 -2.25 -10.55 -4.93
C GLU A 284 -2.11 -11.30 -6.27
N GLU A 285 -1.41 -10.73 -7.26
CA GLU A 285 -1.22 -11.36 -8.56
C GLU A 285 -0.42 -12.67 -8.45
N HIS A 286 0.52 -12.77 -7.50
CA HIS A 286 1.26 -14.00 -7.27
C HIS A 286 0.41 -15.08 -6.61
N ASP A 287 -0.43 -14.73 -5.63
CA ASP A 287 -1.41 -15.67 -5.06
C ASP A 287 -2.33 -16.23 -6.14
N LEU A 288 -2.90 -15.36 -6.97
CA LEU A 288 -3.75 -15.75 -8.10
C LEU A 288 -3.00 -16.65 -9.09
N GLN A 289 -1.74 -16.33 -9.37
CA GLN A 289 -0.89 -17.14 -10.24
C GLN A 289 -0.64 -18.55 -9.69
N CYS A 290 -0.38 -18.67 -8.38
CA CYS A 290 -0.13 -19.95 -7.74
C CYS A 290 -1.39 -20.82 -7.69
N ARG A 291 -2.56 -20.21 -7.56
CA ARG A 291 -3.84 -20.92 -7.37
C ARG A 291 -4.52 -21.30 -8.67
N PHE A 292 -4.46 -20.43 -9.69
CA PHE A 292 -5.18 -20.60 -10.96
C PHE A 292 -4.24 -20.81 -12.17
N SER A 293 -2.92 -20.78 -11.94
CA SER A 293 -1.88 -21.17 -12.92
C SER A 293 -2.08 -20.59 -14.34
N THR A 294 -2.42 -21.43 -15.32
CA THR A 294 -2.55 -21.09 -16.74
C THR A 294 -3.76 -20.21 -17.03
N GLU A 295 -4.88 -20.42 -16.34
CA GLU A 295 -6.11 -19.63 -16.51
C GLU A 295 -5.86 -18.16 -16.16
N TYR A 296 -5.17 -17.91 -15.05
CA TYR A 296 -4.83 -16.54 -14.64
C TYR A 296 -3.82 -15.89 -15.59
N GLN A 297 -2.88 -16.65 -16.17
CA GLN A 297 -1.96 -16.10 -17.17
C GLN A 297 -2.67 -15.67 -18.44
N ALA A 298 -3.60 -16.49 -18.93
CA ALA A 298 -4.42 -16.14 -20.09
C ALA A 298 -5.22 -14.86 -19.82
N TYR A 299 -5.89 -14.80 -18.67
CA TYR A 299 -6.62 -13.61 -18.23
C TYR A 299 -5.73 -12.37 -18.10
N LYS A 300 -4.57 -12.48 -17.43
CA LYS A 300 -3.62 -11.38 -17.20
C LYS A 300 -3.02 -10.82 -18.48
N LYS A 301 -2.86 -11.63 -19.53
CA LYS A 301 -2.39 -11.18 -20.84
C LYS A 301 -3.39 -10.28 -21.56
N HIS A 302 -4.68 -10.50 -21.36
CA HIS A 302 -5.74 -9.78 -22.07
C HIS A 302 -6.28 -8.60 -21.26
N VAL A 303 -6.46 -8.76 -19.94
CA VAL A 303 -7.07 -7.74 -19.08
C VAL A 303 -6.00 -6.95 -18.34
N ARG A 304 -6.07 -5.62 -18.42
CA ARG A 304 -5.12 -4.72 -17.75
C ARG A 304 -5.53 -4.49 -16.29
N CYS A 305 -4.59 -4.08 -15.44
CA CYS A 305 -4.86 -3.87 -14.01
C CYS A 305 -5.69 -2.61 -13.73
N TRP A 306 -5.43 -1.54 -14.47
CA TRP A 306 -5.97 -0.20 -14.20
C TRP A 306 -6.87 0.32 -15.32
N ILE A 307 -6.58 -0.06 -16.57
CA ILE A 307 -7.24 0.49 -17.75
C ILE A 307 -8.28 -0.51 -18.24
N PRO A 308 -9.57 -0.13 -18.34
CA PRO A 308 -10.59 -1.04 -18.84
C PRO A 308 -10.38 -1.37 -20.32
N ILE A 309 -10.73 -2.59 -20.72
CA ILE A 309 -10.76 -3.02 -22.13
C ILE A 309 -12.20 -3.11 -22.65
N VAL A 310 -12.40 -2.81 -23.94
CA VAL A 310 -13.68 -2.95 -24.64
C VAL A 310 -13.41 -3.54 -26.05
N PRO A 311 -14.07 -4.63 -26.46
CA PRO A 311 -15.01 -5.44 -25.67
C PRO A 311 -14.33 -6.15 -24.49
N GLY A 312 -15.14 -6.62 -23.54
CA GLY A 312 -14.66 -7.33 -22.36
C GLY A 312 -14.02 -8.69 -22.70
N TYR A 313 -13.18 -9.19 -21.80
CA TYR A 313 -12.58 -10.53 -21.96
C TYR A 313 -13.65 -11.62 -21.87
N GLU A 314 -13.69 -12.48 -22.87
CA GLU A 314 -14.51 -13.68 -22.90
C GLU A 314 -13.60 -14.91 -22.83
N CYS A 315 -13.86 -15.80 -21.87
CA CYS A 315 -13.11 -17.04 -21.75
C CYS A 315 -13.49 -17.96 -22.92
N SER A 316 -12.55 -18.26 -23.80
CA SER A 316 -12.80 -19.25 -24.85
C SER A 316 -12.93 -20.63 -24.22
N SER A 317 -14.13 -21.21 -24.29
CA SER A 317 -14.48 -22.56 -23.81
C SER A 317 -13.68 -23.70 -24.46
N LYS A 318 -12.74 -23.41 -25.36
CA LYS A 318 -11.94 -24.39 -26.10
C LYS A 318 -10.74 -24.98 -25.34
N GLN A 319 -10.45 -24.55 -24.11
CA GLN A 319 -9.27 -25.05 -23.36
C GLN A 319 -9.59 -26.06 -22.25
N ILE A 320 -10.85 -26.50 -22.10
CA ILE A 320 -11.27 -27.46 -21.04
C ILE A 320 -11.29 -28.92 -21.56
N THR A 321 -11.05 -29.15 -22.85
CA THR A 321 -11.03 -30.48 -23.46
C THR A 321 -9.76 -30.70 -24.28
N THR A 322 -8.68 -31.05 -23.59
CA THR A 322 -7.57 -31.91 -24.08
C THR A 322 -6.69 -32.30 -22.92
#